data_AF-A0A660VEE3-F1
#
_entry.id   AF-A0A660VEE3-F1
#
_cell.length_a   1.000
_cell.length_b   1.000
_cell.length_c   1.000
_cell.angle_alpha   90.00
_cell.angle_beta   90.00
_cell.angle_gamma   90.00
#
_symmetry.space_group_name_H-M   'P 1'
#
loop_
_entity.id
_entity.type
_entity.pdbx_description
1 polymer ?
#
loop_
_entity_poly.entity_id
_entity_poly.type
_entity_poly.pdbx_seq_one_letter_code
_entity_poly.pdbx_strand_id
1 'polypeptide(L)' 'VEVCPIGLVPSAISVAMEAGDYDAADAENVLDCIECGCCTYICPSKRPIVQWVKQAKSVLIPRKKAEAAKKKEKEAAKKS' A
#
# COMPACT_ATOMS: atom_id res chain seq x y z
N VAL A 1 15.86 3.34 4.31
CA VAL A 1 14.77 2.73 5.12
C VAL A 1 14.80 3.39 6.48
N GLU A 2 14.36 4.64 6.61
CA GLU A 2 14.85 5.46 7.74
C GLU A 2 13.84 5.73 8.85
N VAL A 3 12.53 5.55 8.64
CA VAL A 3 11.53 5.77 9.71
C VAL A 3 10.43 4.71 9.80
N CYS A 4 10.28 3.86 8.78
CA CYS A 4 9.20 2.90 8.77
C CYS A 4 9.61 1.66 9.56
N PRO A 5 8.94 1.33 10.68
CA PRO A 5 9.32 0.22 11.55
C PRO A 5 9.15 -1.16 10.89
N ILE A 6 8.35 -1.23 9.83
CA ILE A 6 8.03 -2.43 9.05
C ILE A 6 8.78 -2.47 7.71
N GLY A 7 9.65 -1.48 7.44
CA GLY A 7 10.50 -1.48 6.25
C GLY A 7 9.82 -1.09 4.93
N LEU A 8 8.60 -0.54 4.94
CA LEU A 8 7.95 -0.02 3.73
C LEU A 8 8.69 1.20 3.16
N VAL A 9 8.44 1.49 1.87
CA VAL A 9 8.93 2.66 1.15
C VAL A 9 7.82 3.71 1.02
N PRO A 10 7.59 4.53 2.06
CA PRO A 10 6.50 5.52 2.06
C PRO A 10 6.61 6.56 0.94
N SER A 11 7.81 6.83 0.41
CA SER A 11 7.96 7.67 -0.78
C SER A 11 7.29 7.06 -2.01
N ALA A 12 7.52 5.78 -2.28
CA ALA A 12 6.93 5.11 -3.44
C ALA A 12 5.40 5.03 -3.32
N ILE A 13 4.89 4.70 -2.13
CA ILE A 13 3.45 4.75 -1.84
C ILE A 13 2.89 6.17 -2.07
N SER A 14 3.61 7.21 -1.63
CA SER A 14 3.16 8.60 -1.83
C SER A 14 3.09 9.00 -3.29
N VAL A 15 4.05 8.56 -4.12
CA VAL A 15 4.07 8.85 -5.56
C VAL A 15 2.96 8.09 -6.28
N ALA A 16 2.77 6.81 -5.95
CA ALA A 16 1.68 6.00 -6.49
C ALA A 16 0.31 6.63 -6.17
N MET A 17 0.12 7.08 -4.93
CA MET A 17 -1.13 7.70 -4.49
C MET A 17 -1.35 9.10 -5.09
N GLU A 18 -0.29 9.87 -5.28
CA GLU A 18 -0.33 11.15 -6.01
C GLU A 18 -0.71 10.95 -7.49
N ALA A 19 -0.30 9.83 -8.10
CA ALA A 19 -0.71 9.43 -9.44
C ALA A 19 -2.11 8.76 -9.50
N GLY A 20 -2.74 8.49 -8.35
CA GLY A 20 -4.00 7.74 -8.26
C GLY A 20 -3.86 6.24 -8.60
N ASP A 21 -2.64 5.71 -8.55
CA ASP A 21 -2.30 4.35 -8.96
C ASP A 21 -2.31 3.40 -7.75
N TYR A 22 -3.49 2.82 -7.50
CA TYR A 22 -3.70 1.89 -6.39
C TYR A 22 -2.97 0.55 -6.57
N ASP A 23 -2.73 0.13 -7.82
CA ASP A 23 -2.03 -1.12 -8.14
C ASP A 23 -0.55 -1.00 -7.76
N ALA A 24 0.08 0.14 -8.10
CA ALA A 24 1.44 0.44 -7.70
C ALA A 24 1.59 0.53 -6.16
N ALA A 25 0.61 1.12 -5.46
CA ALA A 25 0.61 1.15 -4.00
C ALA A 25 0.44 -0.25 -3.39
N ASP A 26 -0.36 -1.11 -4.01
CA ASP A 26 -0.53 -2.49 -3.60
C ASP A 26 0.75 -3.32 -3.78
N ALA A 27 1.46 -3.11 -4.90
CA ALA A 27 2.76 -3.73 -5.16
C ALA A 27 3.80 -3.33 -4.10
N GLU A 28 3.68 -2.13 -3.54
CA GLU A 28 4.51 -1.63 -2.45
C GLU A 28 3.99 -2.03 -1.05
N ASN A 29 3.12 -3.04 -0.95
CA ASN A 29 2.60 -3.56 0.32
C ASN A 29 1.95 -2.49 1.21
N VAL A 30 1.27 -1.50 0.64
CA VAL A 30 0.58 -0.43 1.39
C VAL A 30 -0.42 -0.97 2.44
N LEU A 31 -0.93 -2.19 2.24
CA LEU A 31 -1.84 -2.88 3.17
C LEU A 31 -1.16 -3.29 4.48
N ASP A 32 0.15 -3.53 4.47
CA ASP A 32 0.95 -3.89 5.65
C ASP A 32 1.22 -2.67 6.55
N CYS A 33 0.99 -1.47 6.04
CA CYS A 33 1.23 -0.23 6.77
C CYS A 33 0.41 -0.16 8.06
N ILE A 34 1.07 -0.07 9.21
CA ILE A 34 0.41 0.01 10.53
C ILE A 34 -0.08 1.43 10.91
N GLU A 35 -0.02 2.39 9.99
CA GLU A 35 -0.52 3.75 10.20
C GLU A 35 0.16 4.50 11.38
N CYS A 36 1.42 4.16 11.68
CA CYS A 36 2.21 4.75 12.77
C CYS A 36 2.46 6.27 12.64
N GLY A 37 2.33 6.84 11.43
CA GLY A 37 2.49 8.28 11.21
C GLY A 37 3.93 8.80 11.19
N CYS A 38 4.93 7.95 11.45
CA CYS A 38 6.35 8.34 11.43
C CYS A 38 6.77 8.99 10.09
N CYS A 39 6.26 8.46 8.98
CA CYS A 39 6.55 8.95 7.64
C CYS A 39 5.94 10.33 7.35
N THR A 40 4.74 10.63 7.84
CA THR A 40 4.12 11.96 7.70
C THR A 40 4.83 12.98 8.60
N TYR A 41 5.23 12.57 9.81
CA TYR A 41 5.86 13.45 10.78
C TYR A 41 7.27 13.90 10.36
N ILE A 42 8.09 12.99 9.82
CA ILE A 42 9.45 13.32 9.38
C ILE A 42 9.48 14.04 8.04
N CYS A 43 8.41 13.94 7.24
CA CYS A 43 8.44 14.42 5.86
C CYS A 43 8.55 15.97 5.84
N PRO A 44 9.64 16.55 5.30
CA PRO A 44 9.80 18.00 5.23
C PRO A 44 8.74 18.66 4.36
N SER A 45 8.18 17.94 3.39
CA SER A 45 7.11 18.40 2.50
C SER A 45 5.70 18.25 3.11
N LYS A 46 5.57 17.78 4.37
CA LYS A 46 4.28 17.54 5.05
C LYS A 46 3.27 16.74 4.22
N ARG A 47 3.75 15.76 3.44
CA ARG A 47 2.89 14.89 2.63
C ARG A 47 2.00 14.03 3.53
N PRO A 48 0.67 13.96 3.30
CA PRO A 48 -0.24 13.22 4.16
C PRO A 48 -0.25 11.71 3.84
N ILE A 49 0.89 11.04 3.98
CA ILE A 49 1.10 9.62 3.59
C ILE A 49 0.11 8.69 4.30
N VAL A 50 -0.15 8.90 5.60
CA VAL A 50 -1.15 8.11 6.35
C VAL A 50 -2.57 8.23 5.77
N GLN A 51 -2.96 9.41 5.29
CA GLN A 51 -4.29 9.58 4.67
C GLN A 51 -4.38 8.78 3.37
N TRP A 52 -3.34 8.84 2.55
CA TRP A 52 -3.23 8.05 1.34
C TRP A 52 -3.26 6.55 1.60
N VAL A 53 -2.53 6.08 2.61
CA VAL A 53 -2.56 4.67 3.05
C VAL A 53 -3.97 4.24 3.47
N LYS A 54 -4.68 5.07 4.26
CA LYS A 54 -6.06 4.78 4.67
C LYS A 54 -7.00 4.68 3.48
N GLN A 55 -6.87 5.60 2.53
CA GLN A 55 -7.65 5.59 1.31
C GLN A 55 -7.34 4.35 0.46
N ALA A 56 -6.05 4.05 0.27
CA ALA A 56 -5.57 2.85 -0.42
C ALA A 56 -6.13 1.58 0.23
N LYS A 57 -6.03 1.42 1.55
CA LYS A 57 -6.63 0.28 2.27
C LYS A 57 -8.13 0.17 2.05
N SER A 58 -8.85 1.28 2.10
CA SER A 58 -10.32 1.29 1.91
C SER A 58 -10.73 0.81 0.51
N VAL A 59 -9.91 1.07 -0.50
CA VAL A 59 -10.12 0.63 -1.89
C VAL A 59 -9.56 -0.78 -2.14
N LEU A 60 -8.37 -1.07 -1.64
CA LEU A 60 -7.64 -2.31 -1.88
C LEU A 60 -8.14 -3.47 -1.04
N ILE A 61 -8.62 -3.28 0.19
CA ILE A 61 -9.17 -4.38 1.00
C ILE A 61 -10.37 -5.07 0.30
N PRO A 62 -11.41 -4.34 -0.17
CA PRO A 62 -12.50 -4.98 -0.91
C PRO A 62 -12.04 -5.51 -2.27
N ARG A 63 -11.15 -4.80 -2.99
CA ARG A 63 -10.57 -5.30 -4.24
C ARG A 63 -9.80 -6.59 -4.02
N LYS A 64 -8.88 -6.66 -3.06
CA LYS A 64 -8.13 -7.87 -2.69
C LYS A 64 -9.00 -8.97 -2.15
N LYS A 65 -10.14 -8.72 -1.49
CA LYS A 65 -11.10 -9.79 -1.19
C LYS A 65 -11.69 -10.39 -2.48
N ALA A 66 -12.09 -9.53 -3.42
CA ALA A 66 -12.60 -9.97 -4.72
C ALA A 66 -11.50 -10.62 -5.59
N GLU A 67 -10.26 -10.13 -5.51
CA GLU A 67 -9.13 -10.61 -6.28
C GLU A 67 -8.43 -11.80 -5.64
N ALA A 68 -8.38 -11.93 -4.31
CA ALA A 68 -7.87 -13.13 -3.64
C ALA A 68 -8.78 -14.34 -3.93
N ALA A 69 -10.08 -14.13 -4.11
CA ALA A 69 -10.96 -15.15 -4.65
C ALA A 69 -10.49 -15.59 -6.06
N LYS A 70 -10.06 -14.65 -6.90
CA LYS A 70 -9.53 -14.93 -8.26
C LYS A 70 -8.06 -15.40 -8.29
N LYS A 71 -7.22 -14.98 -7.34
CA LYS A 71 -5.78 -15.26 -7.28
C LYS A 71 -5.52 -16.62 -6.64
N LYS A 72 -6.38 -17.09 -5.72
CA LYS A 72 -6.41 -18.50 -5.31
C LYS A 72 -6.59 -19.43 -6.51
N GLU A 73 -7.37 -19.01 -7.50
CA GLU A 73 -7.56 -19.75 -8.76
C GLU A 73 -6.33 -19.66 -9.68
N LYS A 74 -5.68 -18.49 -9.78
CA LYS A 74 -4.44 -18.31 -10.59
C LYS A 74 -3.18 -18.95 -9.96
N GLU A 75 -3.08 -19.00 -8.65
CA GLU A 75 -1.97 -19.65 -7.93
C GLU A 75 -2.12 -21.18 -7.96
N ALA A 76 -3.36 -21.70 -7.92
CA ALA A 76 -3.64 -23.11 -8.19
C ALA A 76 -3.27 -23.51 -9.64
N ALA A 77 -3.52 -22.62 -10.62
CA ALA A 77 -3.18 -22.86 -12.02
C ALA A 77 -1.66 -22.83 -12.32
N LYS A 78 -0.85 -22.13 -11.52
CA LYS A 78 0.62 -22.05 -11.71
C LYS A 78 1.39 -23.20 -11.05
N LYS A 79 0.69 -24.15 -10.40
CA LYS A 79 1.28 -25.34 -9.77
C LYS A 79 1.08 -26.63 -10.58
N SER A 80 0.62 -26.54 -11.84
CA SER A 80 0.58 -27.66 -12.80
C SER A 80 1.74 -27.60 -13.78
#